data_AF-A0A346PD84-F1
#
_entry.id   AF-A0A346PD84-F1
#
_cell.length_a   1.000
_cell.length_b   1.000
_cell.length_c   1.000
_cell.angle_alpha   90.00
_cell.angle_beta   90.00
_cell.angle_gamma   90.00
#
_symmetry.space_group_name_H-M   'P 1'
#
loop_
_entity.id
_entity.type
_entity.pdbx_description
1 polymer ?
#
loop_
_entity_poly.entity_id
_entity_poly.type
_entity_poly.pdbx_seq_one_letter_code
_entity_poly.pdbx_strand_id
1 'polypeptide(L)'
;MAETRQASLTKTLDIDRLREVGAKIAGLPEREEFKDKIEDDLWQTFTGKQNPGNSVAYESLSEKSKSVIGYVEGEDDEQFIPWWLVSFEWKASSRGEEITLDRGDDFDDELSKLENFDPKATEIHKPSFRNPYNRQTILDILEGFKYLFKSLDERIAIESNSTDLSLPSNIFEIEEDSISTTSSFESWFNSLIGVCPPVNSELTALLMVNTGVQREAVEDVVPSELLEKMDELEISNGRIFEREYQKPLEEILGLRQVFDLVVPGTEKFDELGGLEGLFYENWAKNYSGNQEIDQWISQADDWNPDSLDEGQEPIFGSIAFSAPLRLKRRKPIFATLGLYSPNSDKSGYYSRLKRREVADVMEANGYLKE
;
A
#
# COMPACT_ATOMS: atom_id res chain seq x y z
N MET A 1 -8.53 34.43 -14.26
CA MET A 1 -8.29 33.02 -14.61
C MET A 1 -7.22 32.52 -13.67
N ALA A 2 -7.63 31.89 -12.58
CA ALA A 2 -6.72 31.26 -11.64
C ALA A 2 -6.79 29.77 -11.96
N GLU A 3 -5.84 29.30 -12.79
CA GLU A 3 -5.55 27.87 -12.95
C GLU A 3 -4.95 27.39 -11.62
N THR A 4 -5.65 26.50 -10.91
CA THR A 4 -5.05 25.77 -9.80
C THR A 4 -4.09 24.73 -10.36
N ARG A 5 -2.96 24.51 -9.68
CA ARG A 5 -1.84 23.66 -10.12
C ARG A 5 -2.16 22.15 -10.03
N GLN A 6 -3.22 21.69 -10.68
CA GLN A 6 -3.22 20.30 -11.15
C GLN A 6 -2.26 20.29 -12.34
N ALA A 7 -1.08 19.67 -12.19
CA ALA A 7 -0.23 19.45 -13.33
C ALA A 7 -1.03 18.59 -14.32
N SER A 8 -1.31 19.12 -15.51
CA SER A 8 -2.06 18.41 -16.55
C SER A 8 -1.47 17.00 -16.73
N LEU A 9 -2.32 15.97 -16.85
CA LEU A 9 -1.86 14.60 -17.11
C LEU A 9 -0.92 14.54 -18.32
N THR A 10 -1.14 15.39 -19.33
CA THR A 10 -0.22 15.56 -20.47
C THR A 10 1.20 15.90 -20.03
N LYS A 11 1.38 16.78 -19.04
CA LYS A 11 2.70 17.17 -18.52
C LYS A 11 3.28 16.12 -17.57
N THR A 12 2.43 15.49 -16.77
CA THR A 12 2.86 14.61 -15.69
C THR A 12 3.15 13.19 -16.16
N LEU A 13 2.40 12.68 -17.13
CA LEU A 13 2.70 11.40 -17.78
C LEU A 13 3.85 11.60 -18.75
N ASP A 14 5.06 11.63 -18.23
CA ASP A 14 6.29 11.84 -18.99
C ASP A 14 7.08 10.54 -19.05
N ILE A 15 7.39 10.06 -20.26
CA ILE A 15 8.01 8.76 -20.47
C ILE A 15 9.44 8.71 -19.90
N ASP A 16 10.20 9.78 -20.06
CA ASP A 16 11.58 9.82 -19.55
C ASP A 16 11.58 9.82 -18.02
N ARG A 17 10.66 10.55 -17.39
CA ARG A 17 10.50 10.48 -15.93
C ARG A 17 9.95 9.14 -15.46
N LEU A 18 9.06 8.50 -16.22
CA LEU A 18 8.62 7.14 -15.92
C LEU A 18 9.78 6.15 -15.99
N ARG A 19 10.74 6.31 -16.92
CA ARG A 19 11.98 5.51 -16.93
C ARG A 19 12.81 5.76 -15.68
N GLU A 20 12.97 7.01 -15.25
CA GLU A 20 13.69 7.34 -14.00
C GLU A 20 13.02 6.72 -12.76
N VAL A 21 11.68 6.78 -12.68
CA VAL A 21 10.92 6.14 -11.61
C VAL A 21 11.05 4.62 -11.69
N GLY A 22 10.94 4.05 -12.88
CA GLY A 22 11.13 2.62 -13.13
C GLY A 22 12.52 2.14 -12.69
N ALA A 23 13.57 2.91 -12.95
CA ALA A 23 14.93 2.60 -12.51
C ALA A 23 15.06 2.60 -10.98
N LYS A 24 14.35 3.50 -10.28
CA LYS A 24 14.28 3.46 -8.81
C LYS A 24 13.53 2.23 -8.31
N ILE A 25 12.38 1.92 -8.90
CA ILE A 25 11.57 0.74 -8.55
C ILE A 25 12.40 -0.54 -8.73
N ALA A 26 13.23 -0.63 -9.76
CA ALA A 26 14.12 -1.77 -9.98
C ALA A 26 15.17 -1.98 -8.88
N GLY A 27 15.46 -0.94 -8.08
CA GLY A 27 16.35 -1.03 -6.91
C GLY A 27 15.66 -1.48 -5.63
N LEU A 28 14.34 -1.70 -5.63
CA LEU A 28 13.61 -2.24 -4.49
C LEU A 28 13.94 -3.73 -4.29
N PRO A 29 13.96 -4.20 -3.03
CA PRO A 29 14.16 -5.61 -2.73
C PRO A 29 13.01 -6.45 -3.29
N GLU A 30 13.32 -7.66 -3.75
CA GLU A 30 12.27 -8.62 -4.05
C GLU A 30 11.57 -9.08 -2.76
N ARG A 31 10.35 -9.61 -2.89
CA ARG A 31 9.53 -10.09 -1.76
C ARG A 31 10.30 -11.01 -0.80
N GLU A 32 10.96 -12.04 -1.33
CA GLU A 32 11.70 -13.00 -0.51
C GLU A 32 13.00 -12.41 0.04
N GLU A 33 13.68 -11.54 -0.72
CA GLU A 33 14.86 -10.81 -0.22
C GLU A 33 14.51 -9.92 0.97
N PHE A 34 13.41 -9.16 0.88
CA PHE A 34 12.92 -8.35 1.98
C PHE A 34 12.57 -9.22 3.19
N LYS A 35 11.84 -10.31 2.97
CA LYS A 35 11.44 -11.23 4.04
C LYS A 35 12.66 -11.81 4.75
N ASP A 36 13.59 -12.41 4.01
CA ASP A 36 14.79 -13.03 4.56
C ASP A 36 15.63 -12.00 5.32
N LYS A 37 15.82 -10.81 4.74
CA LYS A 37 16.59 -9.73 5.36
C LYS A 37 15.95 -9.27 6.67
N ILE A 38 14.64 -9.10 6.71
CA ILE A 38 13.89 -8.67 7.90
C ILE A 38 13.95 -9.72 9.01
N GLU A 39 13.73 -10.99 8.69
CA GLU A 39 13.81 -12.08 9.65
C GLU A 39 15.24 -12.24 10.21
N ASP A 40 16.25 -12.17 9.33
CA ASP A 40 17.66 -12.23 9.73
C ASP A 40 18.08 -11.04 10.59
N ASP A 41 17.69 -9.83 10.20
CA ASP A 41 18.04 -8.61 10.93
C ASP A 41 17.41 -8.60 12.31
N LEU A 42 16.11 -8.92 12.40
CA LEU A 42 15.42 -9.04 13.68
C LEU A 42 16.11 -10.08 14.56
N TRP A 43 16.48 -11.22 14.01
CA TRP A 43 17.11 -12.29 14.76
C TRP A 43 18.55 -11.96 15.20
N GLN A 44 19.31 -11.24 14.38
CA GLN A 44 20.65 -10.75 14.75
C GLN A 44 20.56 -9.68 15.84
N THR A 45 19.64 -8.72 15.69
CA THR A 45 19.33 -7.70 16.70
C THR A 45 18.91 -8.36 18.01
N PHE A 46 18.06 -9.39 17.93
CA PHE A 46 17.57 -10.10 19.09
C PHE A 46 18.66 -10.92 19.79
N THR A 47 19.50 -11.64 19.05
CA THR A 47 20.54 -12.51 19.64
C THR A 47 21.84 -11.80 19.96
N GLY A 48 22.07 -10.60 19.42
CA GLY A 48 23.34 -9.86 19.49
C GLY A 48 24.51 -10.55 18.79
N LYS A 49 24.24 -11.53 17.91
CA LYS A 49 25.25 -12.34 17.22
C LYS A 49 25.18 -12.09 15.72
N GLN A 50 26.34 -12.15 15.06
CA GLN A 50 26.41 -12.20 13.60
C GLN A 50 26.13 -13.64 13.16
N ASN A 51 25.12 -13.85 12.31
CA ASN A 51 24.68 -15.18 11.84
C ASN A 51 24.35 -16.18 12.97
N PRO A 52 23.39 -15.86 13.86
CA PRO A 52 22.90 -16.81 14.85
C PRO A 52 22.33 -18.07 14.18
N GLY A 53 22.40 -19.22 14.86
CA GLY A 53 21.67 -20.42 14.43
C GLY A 53 20.16 -20.22 14.50
N ASN A 54 19.37 -21.17 14.00
CA ASN A 54 17.91 -21.06 13.98
C ASN A 54 17.24 -21.10 15.36
N SER A 55 17.97 -21.45 16.41
CA SER A 55 17.52 -21.36 17.79
C SER A 55 18.67 -20.96 18.72
N VAL A 56 18.33 -20.37 19.86
CA VAL A 56 19.27 -20.07 20.94
C VAL A 56 18.64 -20.41 22.29
N ALA A 57 19.48 -20.85 23.24
CA ALA A 57 19.05 -21.02 24.62
C ALA A 57 18.68 -19.65 25.21
N TYR A 58 17.53 -19.56 25.88
CA TYR A 58 17.03 -18.32 26.47
C TYR A 58 18.03 -17.69 27.45
N GLU A 59 18.71 -18.49 28.28
CA GLU A 59 19.73 -17.98 29.20
C GLU A 59 20.90 -17.27 28.50
N SER A 60 21.19 -17.64 27.24
CA SER A 60 22.30 -17.07 26.47
C SER A 60 21.98 -15.72 25.82
N LEU A 61 20.72 -15.29 25.88
CA LEU A 61 20.29 -13.98 25.41
C LEU A 61 20.82 -12.88 26.31
N SER A 62 20.99 -11.69 25.74
CA SER A 62 21.32 -10.50 26.52
C SER A 62 20.13 -10.11 27.42
N GLU A 63 20.39 -9.40 28.52
CA GLU A 63 19.30 -8.90 29.38
C GLU A 63 18.35 -7.95 28.62
N LYS A 64 18.87 -7.18 27.64
CA LYS A 64 18.04 -6.36 26.75
C LYS A 64 17.09 -7.19 25.86
N SER A 65 17.55 -8.35 25.39
CA SER A 65 16.71 -9.23 24.58
C SER A 65 15.67 -9.94 25.45
N LYS A 66 16.06 -10.30 26.68
CA LYS A 66 15.17 -10.93 27.66
C LYS A 66 14.06 -9.98 28.12
N SER A 67 14.34 -8.69 28.31
CA SER A 67 13.31 -7.71 28.69
C SER A 67 12.19 -7.61 27.65
N VAL A 68 12.50 -7.84 26.37
CA VAL A 68 11.51 -7.84 25.29
C VAL A 68 10.73 -9.16 25.18
N ILE A 69 11.29 -10.32 25.57
CA ILE A 69 10.63 -11.65 25.47
C ILE A 69 9.68 -11.97 26.64
N GLY A 70 9.54 -11.07 27.61
CA GLY A 70 8.48 -11.20 28.60
C GLY A 70 8.51 -10.00 29.51
N TYR A 71 7.55 -9.10 29.31
CA TYR A 71 6.99 -8.16 30.28
C TYR A 71 5.96 -7.30 29.53
N VAL A 72 4.69 -7.73 29.49
CA VAL A 72 3.58 -6.80 29.25
C VAL A 72 3.19 -6.25 30.63
N GLU A 73 3.99 -5.32 31.16
CA GLU A 73 3.58 -4.57 32.35
C GLU A 73 2.54 -3.53 31.92
N GLY A 74 1.27 -3.93 32.00
CA GLY A 74 0.12 -3.04 31.88
C GLY A 74 -0.88 -3.40 32.97
N GLU A 75 -0.91 -2.63 34.06
CA GLU A 75 -1.89 -2.73 35.16
C GLU A 75 -3.29 -2.20 34.78
N ASP A 76 -3.54 -1.81 33.52
CA ASP A 76 -4.84 -1.27 33.10
C ASP A 76 -5.32 -1.92 31.79
N ASP A 77 -6.64 -2.12 31.70
CA ASP A 77 -7.42 -3.09 30.90
C ASP A 77 -7.34 -3.02 29.35
N GLU A 78 -6.24 -2.54 28.73
CA GLU A 78 -6.02 -2.60 27.28
C GLU A 78 -4.54 -2.94 26.96
N GLN A 79 -4.15 -4.22 27.12
CA GLN A 79 -2.83 -4.68 26.68
C GLN A 79 -2.70 -4.60 25.16
N PHE A 80 -2.01 -3.58 24.65
CA PHE A 80 -1.59 -3.51 23.26
C PHE A 80 -0.44 -4.48 23.01
N ILE A 81 -0.69 -5.54 22.25
CA ILE A 81 0.36 -6.48 21.82
C ILE A 81 1.34 -5.72 20.89
N PRO A 82 2.66 -5.70 21.19
CA PRO A 82 3.64 -5.01 20.37
C PRO A 82 3.69 -5.49 18.91
N TRP A 83 4.02 -4.58 17.99
CA TRP A 83 3.98 -4.87 16.55
C TRP A 83 4.90 -6.04 16.14
N TRP A 84 6.04 -6.25 16.83
CA TRP A 84 6.98 -7.34 16.50
C TRP A 84 6.48 -8.72 16.92
N LEU A 85 5.56 -8.81 17.88
CA LEU A 85 4.84 -10.05 18.19
C LEU A 85 3.65 -10.28 17.24
N VAL A 86 3.08 -9.20 16.72
CA VAL A 86 1.97 -9.26 15.75
C VAL A 86 2.46 -9.58 14.33
N SER A 87 3.62 -9.05 13.96
CA SER A 87 4.16 -9.11 12.60
C SER A 87 4.98 -10.37 12.35
N PHE A 88 5.37 -11.10 13.40
CA PHE A 88 6.20 -12.29 13.31
C PHE A 88 5.60 -13.46 14.07
N GLU A 89 5.82 -14.65 13.54
CA GLU A 89 5.59 -15.91 14.24
C GLU A 89 6.80 -16.25 15.09
N TRP A 90 6.58 -16.29 16.39
CA TRP A 90 7.60 -16.65 17.37
C TRP A 90 7.36 -18.08 17.86
N LYS A 91 8.45 -18.84 17.98
CA LYS A 91 8.41 -20.20 18.54
C LYS A 91 9.35 -20.31 19.71
N ALA A 92 8.90 -21.00 20.74
CA ALA A 92 9.72 -21.35 21.89
C ALA A 92 9.48 -22.82 22.26
N SER A 93 10.52 -23.50 22.69
CA SER A 93 10.43 -24.89 23.14
C SER A 93 11.10 -25.07 24.49
N SER A 94 10.43 -25.74 25.44
CA SER A 94 10.96 -26.05 26.76
C SER A 94 10.59 -27.47 27.17
N ARG A 95 11.60 -28.29 27.52
CA ARG A 95 11.41 -29.68 28.01
C ARG A 95 10.51 -30.58 27.15
N GLY A 96 10.53 -30.39 25.83
CA GLY A 96 9.74 -31.18 24.87
C GLY A 96 8.33 -30.64 24.60
N GLU A 97 7.95 -29.52 25.23
CA GLU A 97 6.79 -28.71 24.84
C GLU A 97 7.24 -27.62 23.88
N GLU A 98 6.44 -27.33 22.86
CA GLU A 98 6.65 -26.25 21.90
C GLU A 98 5.40 -25.37 21.89
N ILE A 99 5.62 -24.06 21.89
CA ILE A 99 4.58 -23.05 21.67
C ILE A 99 4.93 -22.25 20.44
N THR A 100 3.90 -21.85 19.71
CA THR A 100 4.01 -20.98 18.56
C THR A 100 3.12 -19.81 18.82
N LEU A 101 3.65 -18.65 19.22
CA LEU A 101 2.84 -17.46 19.42
C LEU A 101 2.23 -17.05 18.08
N ASP A 102 0.99 -17.46 17.84
CA ASP A 102 0.21 -17.09 16.67
C ASP A 102 -1.03 -16.30 17.08
N ARG A 103 -1.19 -15.13 16.46
CA ARG A 103 -2.33 -14.22 16.56
C ARG A 103 -3.61 -14.95 16.10
N GLY A 104 -4.07 -15.86 16.92
CA GLY A 104 -5.32 -16.59 16.86
C GLY A 104 -5.97 -16.60 18.25
N ASP A 105 -7.05 -17.36 18.38
CA ASP A 105 -7.86 -17.41 19.61
C ASP A 105 -7.07 -17.87 20.84
N ASP A 106 -5.92 -18.53 20.64
CA ASP A 106 -5.06 -19.06 21.69
C ASP A 106 -3.87 -18.14 22.05
N PHE A 107 -3.74 -16.95 21.47
CA PHE A 107 -2.56 -16.09 21.64
C PHE A 107 -2.26 -15.77 23.12
N ASP A 108 -3.29 -15.38 23.90
CA ASP A 108 -3.13 -15.04 25.32
C ASP A 108 -2.76 -16.27 26.17
N ASP A 109 -3.33 -17.44 25.81
CA ASP A 109 -3.03 -18.71 26.45
C ASP A 109 -1.60 -19.18 26.15
N GLU A 110 -1.12 -19.00 24.92
CA GLU A 110 0.25 -19.33 24.51
C GLU A 110 1.27 -18.36 25.09
N LEU A 111 0.93 -17.07 25.18
CA LEU A 111 1.77 -16.06 25.86
C LEU A 111 1.92 -16.42 27.34
N SER A 112 0.81 -16.79 28.00
CA SER A 112 0.83 -17.28 29.38
C SER A 112 1.68 -18.54 29.56
N LYS A 113 1.70 -19.45 28.57
CA LYS A 113 2.56 -20.64 28.61
C LYS A 113 4.04 -20.27 28.51
N LEU A 114 4.40 -19.30 27.65
CA LEU A 114 5.77 -18.81 27.53
C LEU A 114 6.30 -18.29 28.87
N GLU A 115 5.48 -17.54 29.60
CA GLU A 115 5.83 -17.00 30.93
C GLU A 115 6.14 -18.10 31.96
N ASN A 116 5.54 -19.28 31.81
CA ASN A 116 5.72 -20.42 32.71
C ASN A 116 6.89 -21.33 32.33
N PHE A 117 7.56 -21.07 31.19
CA PHE A 117 8.67 -21.89 30.74
C PHE A 117 9.91 -21.71 31.63
N ASP A 118 10.59 -22.83 31.95
CA ASP A 118 11.86 -22.80 32.70
C ASP A 118 12.96 -22.13 31.85
N PRO A 119 13.44 -20.93 32.21
CA PRO A 119 14.45 -20.20 31.43
C PRO A 119 15.69 -21.04 31.08
N LYS A 120 16.04 -22.01 31.94
CA LYS A 120 17.21 -22.88 31.78
C LYS A 120 17.06 -23.95 30.71
N ALA A 121 15.82 -24.33 30.42
CA ALA A 121 15.47 -25.40 29.51
C ALA A 121 14.78 -24.90 28.24
N THR A 122 14.61 -23.57 28.11
CA THR A 122 13.92 -22.92 27.00
C THR A 122 14.88 -22.55 25.88
N GLU A 123 14.50 -22.92 24.66
CA GLU A 123 15.09 -22.42 23.43
C GLU A 123 14.09 -21.51 22.72
N ILE A 124 14.57 -20.36 22.26
CA ILE A 124 13.83 -19.45 21.40
C ILE A 124 14.28 -19.70 19.96
N HIS A 125 13.33 -19.81 19.04
CA HIS A 125 13.59 -20.03 17.62
C HIS A 125 13.53 -18.72 16.84
N LYS A 126 14.22 -18.70 15.70
CA LYS A 126 14.21 -17.57 14.76
C LYS A 126 12.75 -17.25 14.37
N PRO A 127 12.31 -15.99 14.53
CA PRO A 127 10.96 -15.60 14.15
C PRO A 127 10.79 -15.61 12.62
N SER A 128 9.58 -15.94 12.16
CA SER A 128 9.23 -15.85 10.75
C SER A 128 8.26 -14.70 10.48
N PHE A 129 8.54 -13.90 9.46
CA PHE A 129 7.73 -12.75 9.10
C PHE A 129 6.39 -13.18 8.51
N ARG A 130 5.31 -12.59 9.02
CA ARG A 130 3.94 -12.96 8.66
C ARG A 130 3.43 -12.16 7.49
N ASN A 131 2.73 -12.85 6.59
CA ASN A 131 1.76 -12.23 5.70
C ASN A 131 0.34 -12.57 6.22
N PRO A 132 -0.30 -11.72 7.03
CA PRO A 132 -1.68 -11.95 7.48
C PRO A 132 -2.62 -12.19 6.31
N TYR A 133 -3.27 -13.35 6.31
CA TYR A 133 -4.37 -13.66 5.38
C TYR A 133 -5.43 -12.55 5.48
N ASN A 134 -5.68 -11.83 4.38
CA ASN A 134 -6.67 -10.76 4.21
C ASN A 134 -6.25 -9.32 4.58
N ARG A 135 -4.96 -9.03 4.80
CA ARG A 135 -4.48 -7.63 4.87
C ARG A 135 -3.35 -7.40 3.87
N GLN A 136 -3.42 -6.29 3.15
CA GLN A 136 -2.34 -5.87 2.27
C GLN A 136 -1.09 -5.59 3.13
N THR A 137 -0.01 -6.31 2.85
CA THR A 137 1.26 -6.16 3.58
C THR A 137 2.34 -5.57 2.68
N ILE A 138 3.45 -5.12 3.29
CA ILE A 138 4.63 -4.67 2.54
C ILE A 138 5.10 -5.69 1.49
N LEU A 139 4.93 -7.00 1.75
CA LEU A 139 5.26 -8.05 0.77
C LEU A 139 4.38 -7.97 -0.48
N ASP A 140 3.10 -7.64 -0.32
CA ASP A 140 2.17 -7.48 -1.44
C ASP A 140 2.44 -6.16 -2.18
N ILE A 141 2.87 -5.11 -1.47
CA ILE A 141 3.29 -3.84 -2.07
C ILE A 141 4.54 -4.03 -2.95
N LEU A 142 5.57 -4.71 -2.43
CA LEU A 142 6.80 -5.01 -3.17
C LEU A 142 6.54 -5.90 -4.39
N GLU A 143 5.63 -6.87 -4.26
CA GLU A 143 5.19 -7.69 -5.38
C GLU A 143 4.44 -6.84 -6.44
N GLY A 144 3.59 -5.89 -6.00
CA GLY A 144 2.97 -4.89 -6.87
C GLY A 144 4.03 -4.09 -7.63
N PHE A 145 5.05 -3.56 -6.95
CA PHE A 145 6.17 -2.85 -7.59
C PHE A 145 6.89 -3.71 -8.63
N LYS A 146 7.14 -4.99 -8.34
CA LYS A 146 7.74 -5.93 -9.29
C LYS A 146 6.91 -6.09 -10.56
N TYR A 147 5.60 -6.27 -10.43
CA TYR A 147 4.71 -6.36 -11.60
C TYR A 147 4.62 -5.06 -12.38
N LEU A 148 4.56 -3.92 -11.68
CA LEU A 148 4.55 -2.61 -12.31
C LEU A 148 5.84 -2.35 -13.10
N PHE A 149 7.00 -2.63 -12.49
CA PHE A 149 8.30 -2.49 -13.13
C PHE A 149 8.37 -3.33 -14.41
N LYS A 150 8.03 -4.62 -14.32
CA LYS A 150 8.02 -5.50 -15.49
C LYS A 150 7.15 -4.94 -16.62
N SER A 151 5.95 -4.45 -16.28
CA SER A 151 5.00 -3.92 -17.27
C SER A 151 5.49 -2.63 -17.92
N LEU A 152 6.20 -1.78 -17.17
CA LEU A 152 6.84 -0.58 -17.70
C LEU A 152 8.05 -0.94 -18.57
N ASP A 153 8.93 -1.81 -18.09
CA ASP A 153 10.17 -2.19 -18.78
C ASP A 153 9.89 -2.80 -20.16
N GLU A 154 8.87 -3.67 -20.25
CA GLU A 154 8.42 -4.28 -21.51
C GLU A 154 8.00 -3.25 -22.58
N ARG A 155 7.58 -2.04 -22.18
CA ARG A 155 7.01 -1.02 -23.07
C ARG A 155 7.93 0.17 -23.33
N ILE A 156 8.60 0.67 -22.30
CA ILE A 156 9.44 1.89 -22.40
C ILE A 156 10.93 1.64 -22.27
N ALA A 157 11.35 0.39 -22.04
CA ALA A 157 12.74 -0.05 -21.84
C ALA A 157 13.48 0.75 -20.75
N ILE A 158 13.63 0.14 -19.57
CA ILE A 158 14.22 0.79 -18.41
C ILE A 158 15.67 0.31 -18.25
N GLU A 159 16.62 1.22 -18.40
CA GLU A 159 18.00 0.97 -18.01
C GLU A 159 18.14 1.10 -16.48
N SER A 160 18.30 -0.02 -15.77
CA SER A 160 18.49 0.01 -14.32
C SER A 160 19.90 -0.42 -13.91
N ASN A 161 20.55 0.46 -13.13
CA ASN A 161 21.67 0.13 -12.25
C ASN A 161 21.51 0.80 -10.87
N SER A 162 20.30 1.27 -10.53
CA SER A 162 20.09 2.02 -9.29
C SER A 162 20.03 1.08 -8.09
N THR A 163 20.72 1.46 -7.02
CA THR A 163 20.63 0.82 -5.71
C THR A 163 20.00 1.76 -4.68
N ASP A 164 19.35 2.84 -5.13
CA ASP A 164 18.89 3.94 -4.26
C ASP A 164 17.82 3.49 -3.25
N LEU A 165 17.09 2.42 -3.57
CA LEU A 165 16.05 1.83 -2.71
C LEU A 165 16.45 0.46 -2.14
N SER A 166 17.75 0.16 -2.10
CA SER A 166 18.26 -1.05 -1.44
C SER A 166 18.04 -0.99 0.08
N LEU A 167 17.79 -2.16 0.69
CA LEU A 167 17.56 -2.24 2.13
C LEU A 167 18.82 -1.85 2.91
N PRO A 168 18.67 -1.14 4.04
CA PRO A 168 19.79 -0.82 4.90
C PRO A 168 20.35 -2.08 5.58
N SER A 169 21.61 -2.00 6.00
CA SER A 169 22.30 -3.13 6.65
C SER A 169 21.72 -3.50 8.00
N ASN A 170 21.21 -2.52 8.75
CA ASN A 170 20.52 -2.71 10.02
C ASN A 170 19.11 -2.14 9.89
N ILE A 171 18.11 -2.91 10.28
CA ILE A 171 16.70 -2.54 10.16
C ILE A 171 16.11 -2.28 11.54
N PHE A 172 16.43 -3.15 12.51
CA PHE A 172 15.88 -3.08 13.86
C PHE A 172 16.93 -2.74 14.91
N GLU A 173 16.49 -2.11 15.99
CA GLU A 173 17.24 -1.93 17.22
C GLU A 173 16.38 -2.23 18.45
N ILE A 174 17.04 -2.50 19.58
CA ILE A 174 16.36 -2.72 20.88
C ILE A 174 16.57 -1.47 21.73
N GLU A 175 15.49 -0.77 22.02
CA GLU A 175 15.43 0.40 22.88
C GLU A 175 14.64 0.08 24.15
N GLU A 176 15.32 0.16 25.30
CA GLU A 176 14.78 -0.17 26.62
C GLU A 176 14.04 -1.52 26.63
N ASP A 177 12.71 -1.49 26.49
CA ASP A 177 11.81 -2.64 26.55
C ASP A 177 11.03 -2.87 25.22
N SER A 178 11.55 -2.35 24.10
CA SER A 178 10.89 -2.41 22.80
C SER A 178 11.83 -2.69 21.63
N ILE A 179 11.26 -3.18 20.52
CA ILE A 179 11.94 -3.26 19.22
C ILE A 179 11.41 -2.11 18.36
N SER A 180 12.31 -1.30 17.83
CA SER A 180 11.99 -0.21 16.90
C SER A 180 12.74 -0.39 15.59
N THR A 181 12.25 0.28 14.54
CA THR A 181 13.03 0.42 13.31
C THR A 181 14.05 1.53 13.43
N THR A 182 15.22 1.32 12.82
CA THR A 182 16.30 2.32 12.83
C THR A 182 15.97 3.50 11.93
N SER A 183 16.59 4.64 12.19
CA SER A 183 16.54 5.83 11.30
C SER A 183 16.94 5.55 9.84
N SER A 184 17.81 4.56 9.60
CA SER A 184 18.19 4.15 8.24
C SER A 184 17.04 3.44 7.53
N PHE A 185 16.29 2.60 8.24
CA PHE A 185 15.09 1.97 7.70
C PHE A 185 13.94 2.97 7.52
N GLU A 186 13.80 3.94 8.43
CA GLU A 186 12.87 5.05 8.26
C GLU A 186 13.17 5.87 6.99
N SER A 187 14.45 6.19 6.73
CA SER A 187 14.86 6.87 5.50
C SER A 187 14.56 6.04 4.25
N TRP A 188 14.75 4.72 4.31
CA TRP A 188 14.37 3.81 3.23
C TRP A 188 12.85 3.81 3.00
N PHE A 189 12.05 3.71 4.07
CA PHE A 189 10.59 3.73 4.01
C PHE A 189 10.05 5.04 3.43
N ASN A 190 10.62 6.18 3.82
CA ASN A 190 10.27 7.48 3.24
C ASN A 190 10.64 7.57 1.75
N SER A 191 11.73 6.93 1.33
CA SER A 191 12.12 6.85 -0.08
C SER A 191 11.18 5.94 -0.88
N LEU A 192 10.73 4.82 -0.29
CA LEU A 192 9.69 3.95 -0.83
C LEU A 192 8.38 4.74 -1.02
N ILE A 193 7.91 5.47 0.00
CA ILE A 193 6.73 6.34 -0.12
C ILE A 193 6.89 7.35 -1.26
N GLY A 194 8.09 7.91 -1.43
CA GLY A 194 8.41 8.86 -2.50
C GLY A 194 8.25 8.32 -3.92
N VAL A 195 8.25 7.00 -4.10
CA VAL A 195 7.97 6.35 -5.40
C VAL A 195 6.54 5.80 -5.49
N CYS A 196 5.71 5.92 -4.46
CA CYS A 196 4.30 5.50 -4.52
C CYS A 196 3.37 6.64 -4.97
N PRO A 197 2.22 6.35 -5.61
CA PRO A 197 1.12 7.31 -5.66
C PRO A 197 0.56 7.59 -4.25
N PRO A 198 0.02 8.79 -3.95
CA PRO A 198 -0.03 9.97 -4.81
C PRO A 198 1.25 10.83 -4.77
N VAL A 199 2.27 10.42 -4.01
CA VAL A 199 3.48 11.22 -3.78
C VAL A 199 4.30 11.34 -5.05
N ASN A 200 4.39 10.25 -5.81
CA ASN A 200 4.97 10.22 -7.15
C ASN A 200 3.92 10.63 -8.20
N SER A 201 4.18 11.75 -8.87
CA SER A 201 3.22 12.33 -9.81
C SER A 201 3.03 11.50 -11.08
N GLU A 202 4.09 10.88 -11.59
CA GLU A 202 4.11 10.08 -12.80
C GLU A 202 3.28 8.80 -12.62
N LEU A 203 3.46 8.07 -11.51
CA LEU A 203 2.62 6.90 -11.20
C LEU A 203 1.17 7.28 -10.86
N THR A 204 0.96 8.46 -10.26
CA THR A 204 -0.39 9.00 -10.06
C THR A 204 -1.06 9.28 -11.40
N ALA A 205 -0.34 9.87 -12.35
CA ALA A 205 -0.86 10.10 -13.70
C ALA A 205 -1.15 8.78 -14.42
N LEU A 206 -0.26 7.79 -14.29
CA LEU A 206 -0.45 6.45 -14.84
C LEU A 206 -1.72 5.76 -14.29
N LEU A 207 -2.00 5.92 -13.00
CA LEU A 207 -3.26 5.47 -12.40
C LEU A 207 -4.47 6.24 -12.96
N MET A 208 -4.37 7.58 -13.03
CA MET A 208 -5.48 8.46 -13.44
C MET A 208 -5.87 8.30 -14.91
N VAL A 209 -4.93 7.97 -15.81
CA VAL A 209 -5.27 7.74 -17.23
C VAL A 209 -6.06 6.45 -17.46
N ASN A 210 -6.14 5.53 -16.50
CA ASN A 210 -6.94 4.30 -16.56
C ASN A 210 -8.45 4.56 -16.40
N THR A 211 -9.00 5.40 -17.26
CA THR A 211 -10.37 5.90 -17.20
C THR A 211 -11.40 4.88 -17.70
N GLY A 212 -11.00 3.84 -18.43
CA GLY A 212 -11.88 2.79 -18.94
C GLY A 212 -12.84 3.24 -20.03
N VAL A 213 -12.74 4.47 -20.52
CA VAL A 213 -13.57 5.02 -21.62
C VAL A 213 -13.13 4.46 -22.97
N GLN A 214 -14.02 4.43 -23.95
CA GLN A 214 -13.63 4.12 -25.34
C GLN A 214 -12.64 5.16 -25.85
N ARG A 215 -11.59 4.71 -26.54
CA ARG A 215 -10.57 5.58 -27.13
C ARG A 215 -11.18 6.60 -28.10
N GLU A 216 -12.06 6.11 -28.98
CA GLU A 216 -12.80 6.91 -29.98
C GLU A 216 -13.66 8.00 -29.33
N ALA A 217 -14.21 7.75 -28.13
CA ALA A 217 -15.08 8.70 -27.44
C ALA A 217 -14.32 9.93 -26.92
N VAL A 218 -12.99 9.88 -26.86
CA VAL A 218 -12.18 10.96 -26.29
C VAL A 218 -11.17 11.60 -27.25
N GLU A 219 -11.12 11.15 -28.50
CA GLU A 219 -10.18 11.63 -29.52
C GLU A 219 -10.26 13.14 -29.75
N ASP A 220 -11.45 13.73 -29.69
CA ASP A 220 -11.68 15.16 -29.95
C ASP A 220 -11.68 16.03 -28.68
N VAL A 221 -11.63 15.42 -27.49
CA VAL A 221 -11.73 16.15 -26.21
C VAL A 221 -10.46 16.07 -25.37
N VAL A 222 -9.59 15.11 -25.62
CA VAL A 222 -8.29 14.94 -24.93
C VAL A 222 -7.17 15.44 -25.84
N PRO A 223 -6.14 16.14 -25.32
CA PRO A 223 -5.01 16.57 -26.12
C PRO A 223 -4.32 15.40 -26.84
N SER A 224 -4.02 15.56 -28.14
CA SER A 224 -3.35 14.52 -28.95
C SER A 224 -2.02 14.06 -28.36
N GLU A 225 -1.27 14.95 -27.70
CA GLU A 225 -0.03 14.59 -27.00
C GLU A 225 -0.26 13.58 -25.87
N LEU A 226 -1.34 13.71 -25.10
CA LEU A 226 -1.66 12.73 -24.04
C LEU A 226 -2.09 11.39 -24.66
N LEU A 227 -2.82 11.44 -25.76
CA LEU A 227 -3.22 10.27 -26.52
C LEU A 227 -2.00 9.50 -27.07
N GLU A 228 -1.03 10.19 -27.67
CA GLU A 228 0.23 9.60 -28.15
C GLU A 228 1.02 8.93 -27.03
N LYS A 229 1.10 9.57 -25.85
CA LYS A 229 1.75 9.00 -24.66
C LYS A 229 1.05 7.74 -24.15
N MET A 230 -0.29 7.72 -24.19
CA MET A 230 -1.06 6.53 -23.84
C MET A 230 -0.85 5.40 -24.86
N ASP A 231 -0.72 5.74 -26.15
CA ASP A 231 -0.44 4.76 -27.20
C ASP A 231 0.99 4.19 -27.06
N GLU A 232 1.99 4.99 -26.68
CA GLU A 232 3.36 4.53 -26.37
C GLU A 232 3.42 3.61 -25.14
N LEU A 233 2.59 3.89 -24.13
CA LEU A 233 2.43 3.05 -22.94
C LEU A 233 1.44 1.90 -23.15
N GLU A 234 0.91 1.74 -24.36
CA GLU A 234 -0.09 0.72 -24.72
C GLU A 234 -1.37 0.73 -23.83
N ILE A 235 -1.73 1.88 -23.27
CA ILE A 235 -2.93 2.09 -22.43
C ILE A 235 -4.18 2.28 -23.32
N SER A 236 -4.32 1.47 -24.37
CA SER A 236 -5.43 1.56 -25.30
C SER A 236 -5.60 0.25 -26.07
N ASN A 237 -6.54 -0.59 -25.63
CA ASN A 237 -6.99 -1.77 -26.37
C ASN A 237 -8.50 -1.67 -26.61
N GLY A 238 -8.89 -0.66 -27.40
CA GLY A 238 -10.28 -0.23 -27.60
C GLY A 238 -10.79 0.70 -26.49
N ARG A 239 -10.52 0.35 -25.24
CA ARG A 239 -10.73 1.23 -24.08
C ARG A 239 -9.40 1.70 -23.50
N ILE A 240 -9.39 2.91 -22.94
CA ILE A 240 -8.23 3.49 -22.26
C ILE A 240 -8.09 2.87 -20.88
N PHE A 241 -7.46 1.70 -20.86
CA PHE A 241 -7.32 0.86 -19.68
C PHE A 241 -6.23 -0.19 -19.90
N GLU A 242 -5.27 -0.23 -19.00
CA GLU A 242 -4.25 -1.27 -18.93
C GLU A 242 -4.23 -1.87 -17.52
N ARG A 243 -4.67 -3.13 -17.44
CA ARG A 243 -4.80 -3.87 -16.19
C ARG A 243 -3.45 -4.10 -15.53
N GLU A 244 -2.40 -4.28 -16.33
CA GLU A 244 -1.03 -4.52 -15.87
C GLU A 244 -0.43 -3.29 -15.16
N TYR A 245 -0.98 -2.09 -15.39
CA TYR A 245 -0.68 -0.91 -14.59
C TYR A 245 -1.67 -0.74 -13.43
N GLN A 246 -2.97 -0.87 -13.72
CA GLN A 246 -4.01 -0.56 -12.74
C GLN A 246 -3.91 -1.46 -11.48
N LYS A 247 -3.78 -2.78 -11.66
CA LYS A 247 -3.80 -3.72 -10.53
C LYS A 247 -2.60 -3.52 -9.60
N PRO A 248 -1.35 -3.44 -10.08
CA PRO A 248 -0.22 -3.11 -9.23
C PRO A 248 -0.33 -1.76 -8.51
N LEU A 249 -0.83 -0.72 -9.18
CA LEU A 249 -1.00 0.60 -8.56
C LEU A 249 -2.07 0.58 -7.46
N GLU A 250 -3.18 -0.15 -7.66
CA GLU A 250 -4.18 -0.39 -6.61
C GLU A 250 -3.58 -1.14 -5.41
N GLU A 251 -2.71 -2.13 -5.66
CA GLU A 251 -2.00 -2.84 -4.60
C GLU A 251 -1.08 -1.91 -3.81
N ILE A 252 -0.26 -1.11 -4.51
CA ILE A 252 0.67 -0.14 -3.91
C ILE A 252 -0.06 0.89 -3.04
N LEU A 253 -1.24 1.37 -3.48
CA LEU A 253 -2.06 2.31 -2.71
C LEU A 253 -2.53 1.74 -1.36
N GLY A 254 -2.52 0.42 -1.19
CA GLY A 254 -2.85 -0.24 0.07
C GLY A 254 -1.77 -0.09 1.16
N LEU A 255 -0.61 0.50 0.88
CA LEU A 255 0.44 0.71 1.88
C LEU A 255 -0.05 1.67 2.99
N ARG A 256 -0.20 1.15 4.21
CA ARG A 256 -0.59 1.93 5.40
C ARG A 256 0.55 2.17 6.39
N GLN A 257 1.28 1.10 6.68
CA GLN A 257 2.36 1.07 7.66
C GLN A 257 3.30 -0.08 7.36
N VAL A 258 4.52 -0.01 7.90
CA VAL A 258 5.50 -1.08 7.93
C VAL A 258 6.11 -1.09 9.31
N PHE A 259 5.83 -2.13 10.10
CA PHE A 259 6.22 -2.22 11.51
C PHE A 259 5.66 -1.04 12.32
N ASP A 260 6.53 -0.28 13.00
CA ASP A 260 6.26 0.94 13.74
C ASP A 260 6.15 2.20 12.85
N LEU A 261 6.50 2.12 11.57
CA LEU A 261 6.42 3.25 10.65
C LEU A 261 5.05 3.35 10.00
N VAL A 262 4.42 4.52 10.09
CA VAL A 262 3.10 4.80 9.52
C VAL A 262 3.23 5.79 8.37
N VAL A 263 2.46 5.60 7.30
CA VAL A 263 2.38 6.58 6.21
C VAL A 263 1.71 7.87 6.75
N PRO A 264 2.36 9.04 6.66
CA PRO A 264 1.82 10.27 7.25
C PRO A 264 0.46 10.69 6.71
N GLY A 265 -0.50 11.03 7.58
CA GLY A 265 -1.82 11.54 7.21
C GLY A 265 -2.85 10.46 6.89
N THR A 266 -2.50 9.19 7.04
CA THR A 266 -3.36 8.04 6.71
C THR A 266 -4.23 7.61 7.89
N GLU A 267 -3.91 8.06 9.11
CA GLU A 267 -4.66 7.84 10.34
C GLU A 267 -6.08 8.43 10.32
N LYS A 268 -6.40 9.24 9.31
CA LYS A 268 -7.72 9.88 9.13
C LYS A 268 -8.73 9.00 8.37
N PHE A 269 -8.27 7.87 7.82
CA PHE A 269 -9.03 7.03 6.92
C PHE A 269 -8.98 5.58 7.41
N ASP A 270 -10.06 5.10 8.01
CA ASP A 270 -10.13 3.75 8.57
C ASP A 270 -10.21 2.72 7.43
N GLU A 271 -11.03 3.03 6.41
CA GLU A 271 -11.49 2.10 5.39
C GLU A 271 -10.69 2.20 4.10
N LEU A 272 -10.44 3.41 3.59
CA LEU A 272 -9.46 3.66 2.54
C LEU A 272 -8.09 3.30 3.11
N GLY A 273 -7.69 4.01 4.17
CA GLY A 273 -6.38 3.95 4.82
C GLY A 273 -5.19 4.02 3.86
N GLY A 274 -4.00 4.17 4.42
CA GLY A 274 -2.78 4.21 3.63
C GLY A 274 -2.77 5.27 2.54
N LEU A 275 -2.01 4.99 1.49
CA LEU A 275 -1.81 5.91 0.38
C LEU A 275 -3.10 6.18 -0.42
N GLU A 276 -4.10 5.28 -0.39
CA GLU A 276 -5.39 5.49 -1.06
C GLU A 276 -6.14 6.71 -0.52
N GLY A 277 -6.20 6.87 0.82
CA GLY A 277 -6.83 8.04 1.42
C GLY A 277 -6.13 9.35 1.04
N LEU A 278 -4.78 9.33 1.05
CA LEU A 278 -3.97 10.47 0.59
C LEU A 278 -4.19 10.78 -0.89
N PHE A 279 -4.43 9.77 -1.74
CA PHE A 279 -4.69 9.98 -3.15
C PHE A 279 -5.94 10.83 -3.38
N TYR A 280 -7.04 10.48 -2.72
CA TYR A 280 -8.27 11.28 -2.79
C TYR A 280 -8.10 12.64 -2.11
N GLU A 281 -7.43 12.72 -0.96
CA GLU A 281 -7.20 13.97 -0.25
C GLU A 281 -6.34 14.96 -1.08
N ASN A 282 -5.27 14.46 -1.71
CA ASN A 282 -4.38 15.27 -2.54
C ASN A 282 -5.08 15.74 -3.82
N TRP A 283 -5.88 14.87 -4.46
CA TRP A 283 -6.70 15.30 -5.59
C TRP A 283 -7.69 16.40 -5.18
N ALA A 284 -8.45 16.15 -4.12
CA ALA A 284 -9.48 17.06 -3.62
C ALA A 284 -8.87 18.45 -3.30
N LYS A 285 -7.76 18.52 -2.57
CA LYS A 285 -7.09 19.79 -2.23
C LYS A 285 -6.67 20.65 -3.43
N ASN A 286 -6.41 20.03 -4.59
CA ASN A 286 -5.91 20.73 -5.79
C ASN A 286 -7.00 21.04 -6.82
N TYR A 287 -8.20 20.52 -6.61
CA TYR A 287 -9.34 20.68 -7.50
C TYR A 287 -10.01 22.05 -7.32
N SER A 288 -10.20 22.79 -8.43
CA SER A 288 -10.74 24.17 -8.42
C SER A 288 -12.27 24.26 -8.48
N GLY A 289 -12.99 23.14 -8.45
CA GLY A 289 -14.45 23.11 -8.52
C GLY A 289 -14.99 23.23 -9.96
N ASN A 290 -15.79 22.25 -10.35
CA ASN A 290 -16.45 22.09 -11.65
C ASN A 290 -17.76 21.31 -11.42
N GLN A 291 -18.89 21.99 -11.58
CA GLN A 291 -20.21 21.41 -11.33
C GLN A 291 -20.47 20.10 -12.10
N GLU A 292 -19.88 19.92 -13.28
CA GLU A 292 -20.03 18.69 -14.05
C GLU A 292 -19.27 17.53 -13.38
N ILE A 293 -18.06 17.77 -12.89
CA ILE A 293 -17.27 16.77 -12.16
C ILE A 293 -17.99 16.38 -10.87
N ASP A 294 -18.56 17.35 -10.14
CA ASP A 294 -19.30 17.10 -8.91
C ASP A 294 -20.49 16.17 -9.16
N GLN A 295 -21.21 16.34 -10.29
CA GLN A 295 -22.31 15.44 -10.69
C GLN A 295 -21.83 14.00 -10.94
N TRP A 296 -20.69 13.82 -11.61
CA TRP A 296 -20.14 12.48 -11.87
C TRP A 296 -19.59 11.81 -10.62
N ILE A 297 -19.06 12.58 -9.68
CA ILE A 297 -18.67 12.09 -8.35
C ILE A 297 -19.91 11.58 -7.61
N SER A 298 -20.99 12.37 -7.56
CA SER A 298 -22.25 11.93 -6.94
C SER A 298 -22.79 10.65 -7.60
N GLN A 299 -22.75 10.56 -8.93
CA GLN A 299 -23.18 9.35 -9.64
C GLN A 299 -22.27 8.14 -9.38
N ALA A 300 -20.96 8.35 -9.17
CA ALA A 300 -20.03 7.27 -8.84
C ALA A 300 -20.20 6.76 -7.40
N ASP A 301 -20.59 7.67 -6.49
CA ASP A 301 -20.89 7.36 -5.09
C ASP A 301 -22.13 6.45 -4.97
N ASP A 302 -23.14 6.68 -5.82
CA ASP A 302 -24.36 5.86 -5.89
C ASP A 302 -24.04 4.37 -5.88
N TRP A 303 -24.65 3.64 -4.93
CA TRP A 303 -24.36 2.22 -4.70
C TRP A 303 -24.44 1.36 -5.96
N ASN A 304 -25.37 1.67 -6.85
CA ASN A 304 -25.54 1.03 -8.14
C ASN A 304 -25.76 2.09 -9.21
N PRO A 305 -24.67 2.70 -9.74
CA PRO A 305 -24.78 3.75 -10.73
C PRO A 305 -25.48 3.21 -11.97
N ASP A 306 -26.35 4.02 -12.58
CA ASP A 306 -26.89 3.69 -13.89
C ASP A 306 -25.78 3.63 -14.93
N SER A 307 -25.99 2.78 -15.93
CA SER A 307 -25.05 2.71 -17.05
C SER A 307 -25.24 3.94 -17.93
N LEU A 308 -24.13 4.52 -18.40
CA LEU A 308 -24.16 5.67 -19.30
C LEU A 308 -24.93 5.33 -20.58
N ASP A 309 -25.71 6.28 -21.08
CA ASP A 309 -26.26 6.25 -22.44
C ASP A 309 -25.14 6.39 -23.50
N GLU A 310 -25.41 6.01 -24.75
CA GLU A 310 -24.38 5.96 -25.81
C GLU A 310 -23.71 7.34 -26.08
N GLY A 311 -24.44 8.44 -25.86
CA GLY A 311 -23.92 9.80 -26.04
C GLY A 311 -23.25 10.41 -24.80
N GLN A 312 -23.27 9.73 -23.66
CA GLN A 312 -22.72 10.27 -22.40
C GLN A 312 -21.25 9.91 -22.18
N GLU A 313 -20.74 8.85 -22.82
CA GLU A 313 -19.36 8.41 -22.65
C GLU A 313 -18.33 9.48 -23.08
N PRO A 314 -18.51 10.25 -24.18
CA PRO A 314 -17.62 11.38 -24.50
C PRO A 314 -17.62 12.49 -23.45
N ILE A 315 -18.79 12.79 -22.86
CA ILE A 315 -18.93 13.81 -21.80
C ILE A 315 -18.23 13.33 -20.52
N PHE A 316 -18.42 12.07 -20.15
CA PHE A 316 -17.66 11.49 -19.05
C PHE A 316 -16.16 11.48 -19.34
N GLY A 317 -15.78 11.20 -20.58
CA GLY A 317 -14.41 11.17 -21.06
C GLY A 317 -13.66 12.49 -20.88
N SER A 318 -14.29 13.65 -21.10
CA SER A 318 -13.65 14.95 -20.84
C SER A 318 -13.39 15.22 -19.35
N ILE A 319 -14.06 14.46 -18.46
CA ILE A 319 -14.03 14.64 -17.01
C ILE A 319 -13.14 13.59 -16.32
N ALA A 320 -13.13 12.36 -16.82
CA ALA A 320 -12.43 11.23 -16.22
C ALA A 320 -10.91 11.43 -16.11
N PHE A 321 -10.31 12.24 -16.99
CA PHE A 321 -8.89 12.60 -16.93
C PHE A 321 -8.58 13.71 -15.92
N SER A 322 -9.61 14.35 -15.36
CA SER A 322 -9.45 15.43 -14.38
C SER A 322 -9.87 15.01 -12.97
N ALA A 323 -10.59 13.89 -12.83
CA ALA A 323 -11.14 13.38 -11.58
C ALA A 323 -10.74 11.91 -11.35
N PRO A 324 -10.67 11.41 -10.11
CA PRO A 324 -10.30 10.03 -9.80
C PRO A 324 -11.48 9.08 -10.08
N LEU A 325 -11.96 9.10 -11.32
CA LEU A 325 -13.13 8.38 -11.80
C LEU A 325 -12.75 7.52 -13.02
N ARG A 326 -13.46 6.42 -13.19
CA ARG A 326 -13.35 5.55 -14.36
C ARG A 326 -14.68 4.90 -14.71
N LEU A 327 -14.75 4.31 -15.90
CA LEU A 327 -15.85 3.45 -16.32
C LEU A 327 -15.52 1.98 -16.09
N LYS A 328 -16.46 1.28 -15.50
CA LYS A 328 -16.51 -0.19 -15.49
C LYS A 328 -17.87 -0.63 -15.98
N ARG A 329 -17.90 -1.30 -17.14
CA ARG A 329 -19.15 -1.73 -17.82
C ARG A 329 -20.13 -0.56 -18.01
N ARG A 330 -19.63 0.58 -18.50
CA ARG A 330 -20.39 1.84 -18.68
C ARG A 330 -20.95 2.43 -17.38
N LYS A 331 -20.50 2.01 -16.19
CA LYS A 331 -20.88 2.65 -14.92
C LYS A 331 -19.72 3.51 -14.42
N PRO A 332 -19.95 4.79 -14.08
CA PRO A 332 -18.96 5.60 -13.40
C PRO A 332 -18.68 5.03 -12.01
N ILE A 333 -17.41 4.95 -11.65
CA ILE A 333 -16.93 4.49 -10.35
C ILE A 333 -15.65 5.26 -10.01
N PHE A 334 -15.28 5.25 -8.73
CA PHE A 334 -13.97 5.75 -8.32
C PHE A 334 -12.83 4.89 -8.89
N ALA A 335 -11.68 5.53 -9.18
CA ALA A 335 -10.56 4.92 -9.91
C ALA A 335 -10.06 3.62 -9.28
N THR A 336 -9.99 3.56 -7.95
CA THR A 336 -9.48 2.41 -7.18
C THR A 336 -10.57 1.40 -6.80
N LEU A 337 -11.86 1.74 -7.00
CA LEU A 337 -12.97 0.91 -6.52
C LEU A 337 -13.57 0.06 -7.62
N GLY A 338 -13.13 -1.20 -7.73
CA GLY A 338 -13.82 -2.18 -8.56
C GLY A 338 -15.15 -2.62 -7.95
N LEU A 339 -16.30 -2.19 -8.51
CA LEU A 339 -17.59 -2.79 -8.14
C LEU A 339 -17.60 -4.30 -8.45
N TYR A 340 -17.62 -5.14 -7.41
CA TYR A 340 -17.91 -6.57 -7.54
C TYR A 340 -19.41 -6.81 -7.35
N SER A 341 -19.93 -7.82 -8.07
CA SER A 341 -21.36 -8.17 -8.11
C SER A 341 -21.94 -8.30 -6.68
N PRO A 342 -23.18 -7.84 -6.43
CA PRO A 342 -23.85 -7.89 -5.12
C PRO A 342 -24.12 -9.29 -4.55
N ASN A 343 -23.61 -10.35 -5.19
CA ASN A 343 -23.82 -11.76 -4.81
C ASN A 343 -22.64 -12.35 -4.01
N SER A 344 -21.75 -11.51 -3.49
CA SER A 344 -20.78 -11.93 -2.47
C SER A 344 -21.13 -11.18 -1.19
N ASP A 345 -21.48 -11.95 -0.15
CA ASP A 345 -22.09 -11.46 1.09
C ASP A 345 -21.18 -10.50 1.89
N LYS A 346 -19.92 -10.31 1.46
CA LYS A 346 -18.93 -9.44 2.12
C LYS A 346 -18.27 -8.40 1.20
N SER A 347 -18.20 -8.61 -0.12
CA SER A 347 -17.53 -7.65 -1.02
C SER A 347 -18.28 -6.33 -1.16
N GLY A 348 -19.61 -6.36 -1.01
CA GLY A 348 -20.40 -5.15 -1.11
C GLY A 348 -20.14 -4.20 0.07
N TYR A 349 -19.98 -4.74 1.27
CA TYR A 349 -19.87 -3.95 2.50
C TYR A 349 -18.63 -3.05 2.53
N TYR A 350 -17.43 -3.60 2.31
CA TYR A 350 -16.19 -2.82 2.29
C TYR A 350 -16.16 -1.75 1.20
N SER A 351 -16.73 -2.04 0.03
CA SER A 351 -16.82 -1.04 -1.04
C SER A 351 -17.74 0.14 -0.68
N ARG A 352 -18.76 -0.06 0.17
CA ARG A 352 -19.60 1.05 0.69
C ARG A 352 -18.82 1.93 1.64
N LEU A 353 -18.06 1.30 2.53
CA LEU A 353 -17.29 2.00 3.55
C LEU A 353 -16.19 2.86 2.92
N LYS A 354 -15.44 2.31 1.95
CA LYS A 354 -14.49 3.09 1.16
C LYS A 354 -15.15 4.24 0.40
N ARG A 355 -16.29 4.01 -0.25
CA ARG A 355 -17.04 5.08 -0.95
C ARG A 355 -17.42 6.22 -0.02
N ARG A 356 -17.95 5.87 1.16
CA ARG A 356 -18.30 6.85 2.18
C ARG A 356 -17.10 7.69 2.58
N GLU A 357 -15.94 7.08 2.82
CA GLU A 357 -14.75 7.88 3.14
C GLU A 357 -14.27 8.74 1.97
N VAL A 358 -14.40 8.27 0.73
CA VAL A 358 -14.13 9.13 -0.44
C VAL A 358 -15.10 10.32 -0.44
N ALA A 359 -16.40 10.08 -0.24
CA ALA A 359 -17.40 11.13 -0.15
C ALA A 359 -17.10 12.11 0.99
N ASP A 360 -16.72 11.62 2.17
CA ASP A 360 -16.34 12.43 3.33
C ASP A 360 -15.11 13.30 3.00
N VAL A 361 -14.11 12.76 2.28
CA VAL A 361 -12.96 13.54 1.76
C VAL A 361 -13.44 14.65 0.82
N MET A 362 -14.37 14.34 -0.09
CA MET A 362 -14.88 15.32 -1.05
C MET A 362 -15.71 16.41 -0.36
N GLU A 363 -16.56 16.04 0.60
CA GLU A 363 -17.36 16.96 1.40
C GLU A 363 -16.48 17.89 2.25
N ALA A 364 -15.49 17.33 2.94
CA ALA A 364 -14.55 18.11 3.76
C ALA A 364 -13.77 19.15 2.97
N ASN A 365 -13.62 18.96 1.65
CA ASN A 365 -12.99 19.91 0.74
C ASN A 365 -14.00 20.73 -0.09
N GLY A 366 -15.30 20.64 0.21
CA GLY A 366 -16.35 21.54 -0.27
C GLY A 366 -17.08 21.12 -1.55
N TYR A 367 -17.03 19.83 -1.93
CA TYR A 367 -17.51 19.36 -3.25
C TYR A 367 -18.85 18.62 -3.21
N LEU A 368 -19.21 18.01 -2.09
CA LEU A 368 -20.56 17.47 -1.85
C LEU A 368 -21.28 18.44 -0.90
N LYS A 369 -22.48 18.90 -1.28
CA LYS A 369 -23.35 19.65 -0.36
C LYS A 369 -24.29 18.67 0.33
N GLU A 370 -24.48 18.86 1.64
CA GLU A 370 -25.50 18.18 2.46
C GLU A 370 -26.89 18.09 1.79
#